data_AF-K2F219-F1
#
_entry.id   AF-K2F219-F1
#
_cell.length_a   1.000
_cell.length_b   1.000
_cell.length_c   1.000
_cell.angle_alpha   90.00
_cell.angle_beta   90.00
_cell.angle_gamma   90.00
#
_symmetry.space_group_name_H-M   'P 1'
#
loop_
_entity.id
_entity.type
_entity.pdbx_description
1 polymer ?
#
loop_
_entity_poly.entity_id
_entity_poly.type
_entity_poly.pdbx_seq_one_letter_code
_entity_poly.pdbx_strand_id
1 'polypeptide(L)' 'MSLFSKLFGSNEREVAKLKPIVEQINSFEEQLIKLADEELTAKTEEFRERLKKGETLDDILPEAFAVV' A
#
# COMPACT_ATOMS: atom_id res chain seq x y z
N MET A 1 16.09 23.09 28.46
CA MET A 1 14.80 22.39 28.33
C MET A 1 14.41 22.39 26.86
N SER A 2 14.45 21.32 26.07
CA SER A 2 14.71 19.92 26.35
C SER A 2 15.18 19.25 25.05
N LEU A 3 16.37 18.63 25.05
CA LEU A 3 16.79 17.67 24.02
C LEU A 3 15.83 16.46 23.93
N PHE A 4 14.93 16.30 24.91
CA PHE A 4 13.94 15.23 24.93
C PHE A 4 12.79 15.42 23.95
N SER A 5 12.41 16.64 23.53
CA SER A 5 11.33 16.81 22.52
C SER A 5 11.71 16.25 21.15
N LYS A 6 13.02 16.13 20.85
CA LYS A 6 13.53 15.44 19.66
C LYS A 6 13.41 13.91 19.73
N LEU A 7 13.15 13.35 20.92
CA LEU A 7 12.90 11.93 21.15
C LEU A 7 11.40 11.59 21.20
N PHE A 8 10.52 12.57 21.42
CA PHE A 8 9.07 12.37 21.56
C PHE A 8 8.26 12.46 20.25
N GLY A 9 8.86 12.92 19.14
CA GLY A 9 8.20 13.01 17.82
C GLY A 9 8.46 11.82 16.88
N SER A 10 8.96 10.68 17.37
CA SER A 10 9.33 9.53 16.53
C SER A 10 8.14 9.00 15.72
N ASN A 11 6.95 9.02 16.31
CA ASN A 11 5.74 8.49 15.69
C ASN A 11 5.22 9.40 14.58
N GLU A 12 5.28 10.73 14.75
CA GLU A 12 4.88 11.68 13.71
C GLU A 12 5.72 11.52 12.44
N ARG A 13 7.03 11.26 12.62
CA ARG A 13 7.93 11.00 11.51
C ARG A 13 7.58 9.70 10.79
N GLU A 14 7.17 8.66 11.52
CA GLU A 14 6.79 7.38 10.92
C GLU A 14 5.44 7.50 10.20
N VAL A 15 4.46 8.17 10.81
CA VAL A 15 3.18 8.50 10.18
C VAL A 15 3.39 9.29 8.89
N ALA A 16 4.30 10.27 8.89
CA ALA A 16 4.61 11.05 7.70
C ALA A 16 5.19 10.20 6.55
N LYS A 17 5.93 9.12 6.85
CA LYS A 17 6.43 8.18 5.82
C LYS A 17 5.33 7.27 5.28
N LEU A 18 4.40 6.84 6.14
CA LEU A 18 3.31 5.94 5.76
C LEU A 18 2.21 6.66 5.00
N LYS A 19 1.98 7.94 5.28
CA LYS A 19 0.94 8.76 4.65
C LYS A 19 0.92 8.66 3.10
N PRO A 20 2.03 8.85 2.36
CA PRO A 20 2.00 8.70 0.90
C PRO A 20 1.66 7.28 0.43
N ILE A 21 2.03 6.25 1.20
CA ILE A 21 1.68 4.85 0.87
C ILE A 21 0.17 4.64 1.03
N VAL A 22 -0.42 5.19 2.11
CA VAL A 22 -1.87 5.16 2.32
C VAL A 22 -2.61 5.91 1.22
N GLU A 23 -2.10 7.06 0.80
CA GLU A 23 -2.67 7.83 -0.32
C GLU A 23 -2.61 7.03 -1.64
N GLN A 24 -1.53 6.30 -1.89
CA GLN A 24 -1.43 5.39 -3.05
C GLN A 24 -2.44 4.23 -2.96
N ILE A 25 -2.56 3.57 -1.80
CA ILE A 25 -3.55 2.50 -1.57
C ILE A 25 -4.96 3.01 -1.88
N ASN A 26 -5.34 4.16 -1.31
CA ASN A 26 -6.68 4.74 -1.50
C ASN A 26 -6.94 5.16 -2.95
N SER A 27 -5.90 5.46 -3.74
CA SER A 27 -6.07 5.82 -5.15
C SER A 27 -6.61 4.67 -6.02
N PHE A 28 -6.52 3.42 -5.55
CA PHE A 28 -7.08 2.25 -6.24
C PHE A 28 -8.57 2.02 -5.96
N GLU A 29 -9.13 2.66 -4.92
CA GLU A 29 -10.51 2.44 -4.45
C GLU A 29 -11.55 2.61 -5.58
N GLU A 30 -11.47 3.69 -6.36
CA GLU A 30 -12.42 3.95 -7.45
C GLU A 30 -12.41 2.88 -8.56
N GLN A 31 -11.29 2.16 -8.71
CA GLN A 31 -11.14 1.10 -9.71
C GLN A 31 -11.64 -0.23 -9.14
N LEU A 32 -11.29 -0.53 -7.89
CA LEU A 32 -11.61 -1.79 -7.22
C LEU A 32 -13.09 -1.91 -6.85
N ILE A 33 -13.75 -0.82 -6.45
CA ILE A 33 -15.20 -0.82 -6.15
C ILE A 33 -16.06 -1.24 -7.36
N LYS A 34 -15.53 -1.09 -8.57
CA LYS A 34 -16.24 -1.43 -9.81
C LYS A 34 -16.09 -2.91 -10.19
N LEU A 35 -15.21 -3.64 -9.51
CA LEU A 35 -14.92 -5.04 -9.82
C LEU A 35 -15.93 -5.98 -9.14
N ALA A 36 -16.27 -7.05 -9.83
CA ALA A 36 -16.98 -8.19 -9.26
C ALA A 36 -16.05 -9.08 -8.42
N ASP A 37 -16.62 -9.96 -7.59
CA ASP A 37 -15.88 -10.88 -6.71
C ASP A 37 -14.90 -11.77 -7.50
N GLU A 38 -15.29 -12.22 -8.69
CA GLU A 38 -14.43 -13.02 -9.57
C GLU A 38 -13.23 -12.21 -10.08
N GLU A 39 -13.43 -10.92 -10.35
CA GLU A 39 -12.37 -10.02 -10.82
C GLU A 39 -11.40 -9.64 -9.69
N LEU A 40 -11.91 -9.44 -8.47
CA LEU A 40 -11.08 -9.26 -7.27
C LEU A 40 -10.25 -10.51 -6.97
N THR A 41 -10.83 -11.70 -7.13
CA THR A 41 -10.11 -12.96 -6.97
C THR A 41 -8.99 -13.11 -8.02
N ALA A 42 -9.26 -12.71 -9.27
CA ALA A 42 -8.30 -12.77 -10.37
C ALA A 42 -7.05 -11.90 -10.13
N LYS A 43 -7.15 -10.82 -9.33
CA LYS A 43 -5.99 -10.00 -8.93
C LYS A 43 -4.87 -10.80 -8.28
N THR A 44 -5.19 -11.88 -7.55
CA THR A 44 -4.18 -12.75 -6.95
C THR A 44 -3.28 -13.39 -8.00
N GLU A 45 -3.86 -13.90 -9.09
CA GLU A 45 -3.09 -14.50 -10.18
C GLU A 45 -2.30 -13.44 -10.97
N GLU A 46 -2.88 -12.26 -11.17
CA GLU A 46 -2.19 -11.11 -11.77
C GLU A 46 -0.91 -10.76 -10.99
N PHE A 47 -0.99 -10.63 -9.66
CA PHE A 47 0.18 -10.35 -8.83
C PHE A 47 1.24 -11.46 -8.89
N ARG A 48 0.82 -12.73 -8.88
CA ARG A 48 1.76 -13.86 -9.05
C ARG A 48 2.49 -13.79 -10.39
N GLU A 49 1.81 -13.42 -11.46
CA GLU A 49 2.44 -13.25 -12.77
C GLU A 49 3.41 -12.08 -12.81
N ARG A 50 3.04 -10.94 -12.23
CA ARG A 50 3.90 -9.74 -12.14
C ARG A 50 5.19 -10.02 -11.39
N LEU A 51 5.11 -10.74 -10.26
CA LEU A 51 6.29 -11.19 -9.51
C LEU A 51 7.18 -12.14 -10.33
N LYS A 52 6.59 -13.05 -11.12
CA LYS A 52 7.37 -13.92 -12.03
C LYS A 52 8.07 -13.12 -13.14
N LYS A 53 7.50 -11.99 -13.56
CA LYS A 53 8.06 -11.07 -14.56
C LYS A 53 9.15 -10.16 -13.98
N GLY A 54 9.40 -10.21 -12.67
CA GLY A 54 10.50 -9.52 -12.01
C GLY A 54 10.10 -8.31 -11.18
N GLU A 55 8.80 -8.03 -11.04
CA GLU A 55 8.33 -7.07 -10.03
C GLU A 55 8.64 -7.58 -8.62
N THR A 56 8.86 -6.65 -7.70
CA THR A 56 9.13 -6.93 -6.29
C THR A 56 7.83 -6.86 -5.47
N LEU A 57 7.91 -7.33 -4.22
CA LEU A 57 6.79 -7.16 -3.29
C LEU A 57 6.47 -5.69 -3.03
N ASP A 58 7.48 -4.81 -3.03
CA ASP A 58 7.29 -3.38 -2.83
C ASP A 58 6.56 -2.73 -4.01
N ASP A 59 6.79 -3.22 -5.24
CA ASP A 59 6.12 -2.72 -6.45
C ASP A 59 4.61 -3.01 -6.44
N ILE A 60 4.20 -4.16 -5.87
CA ILE A 60 2.79 -4.56 -5.81
C ILE A 60 2.12 -4.20 -4.48
N LEU A 61 2.88 -3.76 -3.47
CA LEU A 61 2.41 -3.58 -2.09
C LEU A 61 1.16 -2.68 -2.01
N PRO A 62 1.11 -1.49 -2.65
CA PRO A 62 -0.05 -0.60 -2.50
C PRO A 62 -1.33 -1.16 -3.13
N GLU A 63 -1.22 -1.78 -4.32
CA GLU A 63 -2.38 -2.35 -5.00
C GLU A 63 -2.86 -3.63 -4.29
N ALA A 64 -1.94 -4.49 -3.84
CA ALA A 64 -2.28 -5.69 -3.10
C ALA A 64 -2.99 -5.37 -1.77
N PHE A 65 -2.59 -4.29 -1.08
CA PHE A 65 -3.27 -3.83 0.13
C PHE A 65 -4.65 -3.23 -0.15
N ALA A 66 -4.86 -2.65 -1.33
CA ALA A 66 -6.17 -2.13 -1.72
C ALA A 66 -7.19 -3.26 -2.04
N VAL A 67 -6.72 -4.45 -2.37
CA VAL A 67 -7.55 -5.62 -2.72
C VAL A 67 -8.05 -6.40 -1.49
N VAL A 68 -7.45 -6.22 -0.31
CA VAL A 68 -7.75 -6.96 0.94
C VAL A 68 -8.70 -6.16 1.84
#